data_AF-A0A1Q3MNH5-F1
#
_entry.id   AF-A0A1Q3MNH5-F1
#
_cell.length_a   1.000
_cell.length_b   1.000
_cell.length_c   1.000
_cell.angle_alpha   90.00
_cell.angle_beta   90.00
_cell.angle_gamma   90.00
#
_symmetry.space_group_name_H-M   'P 1'
#
loop_
_entity.id
_entity.type
_entity.pdbx_description
1 polymer ?
#
loop_
_entity_poly.entity_id
_entity_poly.type
_entity_poly.pdbx_seq_one_letter_code
_entity_poly.pdbx_strand_id
1 'polypeptide(L)'
;MPLKFPDILGWAEALAIHATPGEDSYELFARDAIRHSYYSCYHAALAWAKKRGYKKPPKVSSHKALWNWYSADLNTKDIGSRGRGLHKKRIRADYELGKPIQDDPQKAVKEAKELIDLLTKDGERVANDPNEPMLRGTVPPQPAIAVVGAATT
;
A
#
# COMPACT_ATOMS: atom_id res chain seq x y z
N MET A 1 7.97 22.13 17.15
CA MET A 1 6.68 21.47 16.86
C MET A 1 6.74 20.99 15.41
N PRO A 2 6.88 19.68 15.11
CA PRO A 2 6.97 19.27 13.72
C PRO A 2 5.57 19.31 13.11
N LEU A 3 5.43 20.06 12.02
CA LEU A 3 4.26 20.00 11.14
C LEU A 3 4.10 18.54 10.70
N LYS A 4 3.11 17.84 11.26
CA LYS A 4 2.64 16.56 10.72
C LYS A 4 1.99 16.89 9.38
N PHE A 5 2.74 16.79 8.29
CA PHE A 5 2.12 16.63 6.98
C PHE A 5 1.06 15.52 7.13
N PRO A 6 -0.19 15.73 6.70
CA PRO A 6 -1.15 14.64 6.70
C PRO A 6 -0.49 13.49 5.94
N ASP A 7 -0.58 12.27 6.49
CA ASP A 7 -0.20 11.10 5.72
C ASP A 7 -0.93 11.16 4.36
N ILE A 8 -0.34 10.54 3.32
CA ILE A 8 -0.85 10.64 1.94
C ILE A 8 -2.36 10.31 1.86
N LEU A 9 -2.85 9.46 2.77
CA LEU A 9 -4.25 9.09 2.87
C LEU A 9 -5.11 10.22 3.45
N GLY A 10 -4.68 10.90 4.51
CA GLY A 10 -5.35 12.08 5.05
C GLY A 10 -5.46 13.22 4.05
N TRP A 11 -4.47 13.38 3.16
CA TRP A 11 -4.58 14.31 2.03
C TRP A 11 -5.61 13.84 1.00
N ALA A 12 -5.64 12.54 0.67
CA ALA A 12 -6.65 11.97 -0.21
C ALA A 12 -8.07 12.18 0.33
N GLU A 13 -8.26 12.05 1.65
CA GLU A 13 -9.53 12.30 2.33
C GLU A 13 -9.99 13.74 2.18
N ALA A 14 -9.11 14.71 2.45
CA ALA A 14 -9.43 16.12 2.29
C ALA A 14 -9.85 16.44 0.84
N LEU A 15 -9.10 15.95 -0.15
CA LEU A 15 -9.43 16.13 -1.56
C LEU A 15 -10.78 15.48 -1.92
N ALA A 16 -11.07 14.28 -1.41
CA ALA A 16 -12.33 13.61 -1.68
C ALA A 16 -13.53 14.35 -1.06
N ILE A 17 -13.36 15.00 0.10
CA ILE A 17 -14.41 15.83 0.71
C ILE A 17 -14.73 17.04 -0.18
N HIS A 18 -13.71 17.64 -0.81
CA HIS A 18 -13.86 18.80 -1.70
C HIS A 18 -14.25 18.43 -3.14
N ALA A 19 -14.25 17.16 -3.50
CA ALA A 19 -14.71 16.69 -4.81
C ALA A 19 -16.25 16.65 -4.87
N THR A 20 -16.88 17.84 -4.89
CA THR A 20 -18.34 18.00 -4.98
C THR A 20 -18.81 17.90 -6.44
N PRO A 21 -19.69 16.95 -6.80
CA PRO A 21 -20.21 16.84 -8.16
C PRO A 21 -20.94 18.12 -8.60
N GLY A 22 -20.63 18.59 -9.82
CA GLY A 22 -21.23 19.80 -10.40
C GLY A 22 -20.41 21.07 -10.19
N GLU A 23 -19.32 21.02 -9.42
CA GLU A 23 -18.34 22.11 -9.35
C GLU A 23 -17.26 21.97 -10.44
N ASP A 24 -16.78 23.09 -10.98
CA ASP A 24 -15.70 23.12 -12.00
C ASP A 24 -14.41 22.44 -11.51
N SER A 25 -14.19 22.43 -10.19
CA SER A 25 -13.04 21.85 -9.52
C SER A 25 -13.15 20.33 -9.31
N TYR A 26 -14.33 19.73 -9.55
CA TYR A 26 -14.62 18.33 -9.24
C TYR A 26 -13.59 17.37 -9.83
N GLU A 27 -13.31 17.48 -11.13
CA GLU A 27 -12.38 16.61 -11.85
C GLU A 27 -10.98 16.63 -11.24
N LEU A 28 -10.49 17.82 -10.90
CA LEU A 28 -9.17 18.01 -10.31
C LEU A 28 -9.08 17.30 -8.96
N PHE A 29 -10.02 17.61 -8.05
CA PHE A 29 -10.03 17.05 -6.71
C PHE A 29 -10.28 15.54 -6.71
N ALA A 30 -11.19 15.04 -7.56
CA ALA A 30 -11.47 13.61 -7.67
C ALA A 30 -10.25 12.82 -8.15
N ARG A 31 -9.58 13.28 -9.22
CA ARG A 31 -8.40 12.61 -9.76
C ARG A 31 -7.25 12.59 -8.76
N ASP A 32 -6.99 13.71 -8.11
CA ASP A 32 -5.93 13.78 -7.11
C ASP A 32 -6.28 12.95 -5.87
N ALA A 33 -7.54 12.92 -5.42
CA ALA A 33 -7.96 12.05 -4.33
C ALA A 33 -7.71 10.57 -4.65
N ILE A 34 -8.07 10.12 -5.87
CA ILE A 34 -7.84 8.74 -6.33
C ILE A 34 -6.35 8.43 -6.43
N ARG A 35 -5.55 9.36 -6.98
CA ARG A 35 -4.08 9.22 -7.05
C ARG A 35 -3.49 9.00 -5.66
N HIS A 36 -3.80 9.88 -4.71
CA HIS A 36 -3.23 9.81 -3.37
C HIS A 36 -3.73 8.57 -2.61
N SER A 37 -5.00 8.20 -2.77
CA SER A 37 -5.56 6.94 -2.25
C SER A 37 -4.78 5.71 -2.73
N TYR A 38 -4.41 5.69 -4.01
CA TYR A 38 -3.61 4.58 -4.54
C TYR A 38 -2.19 4.57 -3.99
N TYR A 39 -1.51 5.72 -3.98
CA TYR A 39 -0.11 5.80 -3.57
C TYR A 39 0.09 5.52 -2.08
N SER A 40 -0.85 5.90 -1.22
CA SER A 40 -0.81 5.56 0.21
C SER A 40 -0.73 4.05 0.41
N CYS A 41 -1.65 3.29 -0.20
CA CYS A 41 -1.65 1.83 -0.12
C CYS A 41 -0.45 1.20 -0.81
N TYR A 42 -0.04 1.72 -1.98
CA TYR A 42 1.11 1.19 -2.71
C TYR A 42 2.39 1.29 -1.88
N HIS A 43 2.64 2.42 -1.23
CA HIS A 43 3.82 2.60 -0.41
C HIS A 43 3.77 1.75 0.87
N ALA A 44 2.61 1.66 1.53
CA ALA A 44 2.42 0.77 2.67
C ALA A 44 2.68 -0.71 2.29
N ALA A 45 2.05 -1.18 1.22
CA ALA A 45 2.22 -2.53 0.70
C ALA A 45 3.67 -2.80 0.28
N LEU A 46 4.33 -1.86 -0.40
CA LEU A 46 5.72 -2.04 -0.81
C LEU A 46 6.66 -2.15 0.39
N ALA A 47 6.45 -1.34 1.43
CA ALA A 47 7.23 -1.41 2.65
C ALA A 47 7.07 -2.78 3.33
N TRP A 48 5.83 -3.28 3.43
CA TRP A 48 5.55 -4.59 3.99
C TRP A 48 6.13 -5.74 3.16
N ALA A 49 5.92 -5.71 1.85
CA ALA A 49 6.46 -6.72 0.95
C ALA A 49 7.99 -6.78 1.03
N LYS A 50 8.68 -5.63 1.10
CA LYS A 50 10.14 -5.58 1.25
C LYS A 50 10.62 -6.24 2.55
N LYS A 51 9.93 -6.02 3.68
CA LYS A 51 10.22 -6.71 4.95
C LYS A 51 10.07 -8.22 4.83
N ARG A 52 9.17 -8.70 3.96
CA ARG A 52 8.92 -10.11 3.64
C ARG A 52 9.77 -10.65 2.47
N GLY A 53 10.84 -9.93 2.10
CA GLY A 53 11.79 -10.40 1.08
C GLY A 53 11.38 -10.15 -0.38
N TYR A 54 10.37 -9.33 -0.63
CA TYR A 54 9.98 -8.96 -2.00
C TYR A 54 11.15 -8.32 -2.77
N LYS A 55 11.47 -8.92 -3.92
CA LYS A 55 12.39 -8.38 -4.91
C LYS A 55 11.64 -8.14 -6.21
N LYS A 56 11.64 -6.89 -6.67
CA LYS A 56 11.01 -6.52 -7.95
C LYS A 56 11.73 -7.24 -9.10
N PRO A 57 11.02 -8.01 -9.95
CA PRO A 57 11.62 -8.59 -11.14
C PRO A 57 12.09 -7.51 -12.12
N PRO A 58 13.22 -7.72 -12.83
CA PRO A 58 13.66 -6.80 -13.87
C PRO A 58 12.62 -6.71 -15.00
N LYS A 59 12.55 -5.55 -15.67
CA LYS A 59 11.66 -5.29 -16.83
C LYS A 59 10.14 -5.39 -16.59
N VAL A 60 9.68 -5.53 -15.34
CA VAL A 60 8.24 -5.49 -14.99
C VAL A 60 7.90 -4.15 -14.33
N SER A 61 6.70 -3.60 -14.61
CA SER A 61 6.17 -2.44 -13.87
C SER A 61 6.16 -2.72 -12.36
N SER A 62 6.68 -1.80 -11.55
CA SER A 62 6.74 -1.96 -10.08
C SER A 62 5.36 -2.18 -9.47
N HIS A 63 4.36 -1.45 -9.96
CA HIS A 63 2.96 -1.56 -9.53
C HIS A 63 2.39 -2.95 -9.85
N LYS A 64 2.59 -3.42 -11.09
CA LYS A 64 2.12 -4.75 -11.51
C LYS A 64 2.83 -5.87 -10.76
N ALA A 65 4.16 -5.76 -10.59
CA ALA A 65 4.97 -6.74 -9.90
C ALA A 65 4.56 -6.90 -8.43
N LEU A 66 4.37 -5.79 -7.71
CA LEU A 66 3.98 -5.81 -6.30
C LEU A 66 2.63 -6.50 -6.11
N TRP A 67 1.61 -6.13 -6.88
CA TRP A 67 0.29 -6.71 -6.68
C TRP A 67 0.20 -8.17 -7.15
N ASN A 68 0.99 -8.56 -8.15
CA ASN A 68 1.11 -9.96 -8.54
C ASN A 68 1.80 -10.79 -7.44
N TRP A 69 2.79 -10.23 -6.75
CA TRP A 69 3.43 -10.89 -5.62
C TRP A 69 2.44 -11.18 -4.49
N TYR A 70 1.64 -10.19 -4.07
CA TYR A 70 0.54 -10.41 -3.12
C TYR A 70 -0.53 -11.38 -3.64
N SER A 71 -0.79 -11.39 -4.95
CA SER A 71 -1.78 -12.30 -5.53
C SER A 71 -1.33 -13.76 -5.61
N ALA A 72 -0.04 -14.03 -5.44
CA ALA A 72 0.52 -15.37 -5.57
C ALA A 72 0.31 -16.24 -4.32
N ASP A 73 0.07 -15.61 -3.17
CA ASP A 73 -0.16 -16.25 -1.88
C ASP A 73 -1.66 -16.21 -1.53
N LEU A 74 -2.23 -17.35 -1.12
CA LEU A 74 -3.64 -17.46 -0.73
C LEU A 74 -3.98 -16.51 0.43
N ASN A 75 -3.06 -16.33 1.38
CA ASN A 75 -3.28 -15.48 2.56
C ASN A 75 -3.34 -14.00 2.20
N THR A 76 -2.73 -13.60 1.08
CA THR A 76 -2.67 -12.19 0.66
C THR A 76 -3.30 -11.90 -0.70
N LYS A 77 -3.98 -12.89 -1.27
CA LYS A 77 -4.63 -12.78 -2.58
C LYS A 77 -5.65 -11.64 -2.63
N ASP A 78 -6.39 -11.41 -1.54
CA ASP A 78 -7.34 -10.30 -1.45
C ASP A 78 -6.63 -8.93 -1.50
N ILE A 79 -5.51 -8.78 -0.79
CA ILE A 79 -4.65 -7.58 -0.83
C ILE A 79 -4.21 -7.30 -2.27
N GLY A 80 -3.73 -8.33 -2.97
CA GLY A 80 -3.33 -8.22 -4.38
C GLY A 80 -4.49 -7.87 -5.32
N SER A 81 -5.69 -8.41 -5.08
CA SER A 81 -6.89 -8.10 -5.86
C SER A 81 -7.32 -6.64 -5.69
N ARG A 82 -7.49 -6.20 -4.44
CA ARG A 82 -7.89 -4.82 -4.09
C ARG A 82 -6.86 -3.79 -4.56
N GLY A 83 -5.57 -4.06 -4.37
CA GLY A 83 -4.48 -3.20 -4.84
C GLY A 83 -4.48 -3.02 -6.37
N ARG A 84 -4.80 -4.07 -7.14
CA ARG A 84 -5.00 -3.94 -8.60
C ARG A 84 -6.24 -3.14 -8.96
N GLY A 85 -7.31 -3.26 -8.18
CA GLY A 85 -8.51 -2.44 -8.31
C GLY A 85 -8.20 -0.95 -8.24
N LEU A 86 -7.56 -0.52 -7.15
CA LEU A 86 -7.14 0.88 -6.96
C LEU A 86 -6.12 1.32 -8.03
N HIS A 87 -5.20 0.45 -8.43
CA HIS A 87 -4.25 0.76 -9.51
C HIS A 87 -4.96 1.08 -10.84
N LYS A 88 -6.02 0.34 -11.20
CA LYS A 88 -6.82 0.63 -12.39
C LYS A 88 -7.52 1.99 -12.30
N LYS A 89 -8.09 2.32 -11.13
CA LYS A 89 -8.70 3.64 -10.88
C LYS A 89 -7.68 4.75 -11.07
N ARG A 90 -6.49 4.60 -10.46
CA ARG A 90 -5.39 5.56 -10.60
C ARG A 90 -4.93 5.74 -12.04
N ILE A 91 -4.85 4.67 -12.83
CA ILE A 91 -4.50 4.78 -14.26
C ILE A 91 -5.52 5.65 -15.00
N ARG A 92 -6.82 5.46 -14.76
CA ARG A 92 -7.87 6.30 -15.36
C ARG A 92 -7.73 7.75 -14.91
N ALA A 93 -7.57 7.97 -13.61
CA ALA A 93 -7.42 9.31 -13.03
C ALA A 93 -6.22 10.07 -13.63
N ASP A 94 -5.07 9.41 -13.76
CA ASP A 94 -3.82 10.07 -14.17
C ASP A 94 -3.64 10.18 -15.68
N TYR A 95 -4.18 9.26 -16.48
CA TYR A 95 -3.86 9.15 -17.91
C TYR A 95 -5.07 9.32 -18.84
N GLU A 96 -6.31 9.15 -18.36
CA GLU A 96 -7.51 9.37 -19.17
C GLU A 96 -8.07 10.78 -18.95
N LEU A 97 -7.26 11.81 -19.24
CA LEU A 97 -7.59 13.22 -19.03
C LEU A 97 -8.65 13.76 -20.00
N GLY A 98 -8.77 13.14 -21.19
CA GLY A 98 -9.77 13.51 -22.20
C GLY A 98 -11.17 12.93 -21.97
N LYS A 99 -11.39 12.24 -20.84
CA LYS A 99 -12.68 11.63 -20.49
C LYS A 99 -13.04 12.04 -19.07
N PRO A 100 -14.33 12.31 -18.77
CA PRO A 100 -14.76 12.58 -17.40
C PRO A 100 -14.38 11.45 -16.45
N ILE A 101 -14.04 11.81 -15.21
CA ILE A 101 -13.75 10.82 -14.16
C ILE A 101 -15.02 10.02 -13.86
N GLN A 102 -14.90 8.69 -13.90
CA GLN A 102 -16.03 7.78 -13.63
C GLN A 102 -15.94 7.13 -12.23
N ASP A 103 -14.78 7.21 -11.60
CA ASP A 103 -14.53 6.63 -10.30
C ASP A 103 -14.91 7.61 -9.19
N ASP A 104 -15.68 7.13 -8.23
CA ASP A 104 -16.02 7.85 -7.01
C ASP A 104 -14.76 8.02 -6.12
N PRO A 105 -14.31 9.26 -5.84
CA PRO A 105 -13.12 9.51 -5.05
C PRO A 105 -13.28 9.13 -3.57
N GLN A 106 -14.48 9.31 -2.99
CA GLN A 106 -14.77 8.90 -1.61
C GLN A 106 -14.71 7.37 -1.48
N LYS A 107 -15.21 6.64 -2.49
CA LYS A 107 -15.07 5.18 -2.56
C LYS A 107 -13.62 4.75 -2.70
N ALA A 108 -12.81 5.43 -3.51
CA ALA A 108 -11.39 5.13 -3.63
C ALA A 108 -10.63 5.31 -2.30
N VAL A 109 -10.94 6.38 -1.56
CA VAL A 109 -10.41 6.62 -0.20
C VAL A 109 -10.83 5.51 0.76
N LYS A 110 -12.11 5.10 0.75
CA LYS A 110 -12.60 4.00 1.58
C LYS A 110 -11.90 2.69 1.28
N GLU A 111 -11.77 2.32 0.01
CA GLU A 111 -11.04 1.12 -0.42
C GLU A 111 -9.57 1.18 0.01
N ALA A 112 -8.95 2.36 0.00
CA ALA A 112 -7.58 2.55 0.46
C ALA A 112 -7.42 2.30 1.96
N LYS A 113 -8.34 2.83 2.78
CA LYS A 113 -8.42 2.56 4.23
C LYS A 113 -8.52 1.07 4.51
N GLU A 114 -9.49 0.40 3.89
CA GLU A 114 -9.71 -1.03 4.06
C GLU A 114 -8.47 -1.86 3.65
N LEU A 115 -7.78 -1.46 2.58
CA LEU A 115 -6.56 -2.14 2.14
C LEU A 115 -5.40 -1.94 3.12
N ILE A 116 -5.25 -0.76 3.70
CA ILE A 116 -4.25 -0.49 4.74
C ILE A 116 -4.55 -1.30 6.00
N ASP A 117 -5.82 -1.41 6.40
CA ASP A 117 -6.22 -2.26 7.54
C ASP A 117 -5.89 -3.74 7.29
N LEU A 118 -6.13 -4.24 6.07
CA LEU A 118 -5.75 -5.60 5.68
C LEU A 118 -4.23 -5.82 5.72
N LEU A 119 -3.45 -4.83 5.27
CA LEU A 119 -1.99 -4.88 5.35
C LEU A 119 -1.48 -4.90 6.80
N THR A 120 -2.10 -4.13 7.69
CA THR A 120 -1.78 -4.12 9.12
C THR A 120 -2.09 -5.48 9.75
N LYS A 121 -3.28 -6.03 9.49
CA LYS A 121 -3.67 -7.36 9.98
C LYS A 121 -2.76 -8.48 9.45
N ASP A 122 -2.35 -8.42 8.18
CA ASP A 122 -1.35 -9.36 7.65
C ASP A 122 0.00 -9.20 8.37
N GLY A 123 0.45 -7.96 8.61
CA GLY A 123 1.67 -7.70 9.39
C GLY A 123 1.63 -8.27 10.81
N GLU A 124 0.49 -8.12 11.50
CA GLU A 124 0.26 -8.69 12.84
C GLU A 124 0.23 -10.23 12.80
N ARG A 125 -0.44 -10.82 11.80
CA ARG A 125 -0.47 -12.27 11.61
C ARG A 125 0.94 -12.82 11.44
N VAL A 126 1.75 -12.20 10.58
CA VAL A 126 3.14 -12.60 10.31
C VAL A 126 4.02 -12.45 11.56
N ALA A 127 3.83 -11.40 12.35
CA ALA A 127 4.61 -11.19 13.57
C ALA A 127 4.32 -12.24 14.66
N ASN A 128 3.14 -12.86 14.62
CA ASN A 128 2.66 -13.82 15.62
C ASN A 128 2.75 -15.28 15.16
N ASP A 129 3.18 -15.56 13.92
CA ASP A 129 3.33 -16.93 13.39
C ASP A 129 4.80 -17.39 13.44
N PRO A 130 5.18 -18.29 14.37
CA PRO A 130 6.53 -18.80 14.49
C PRO A 130 6.95 -19.74 13.34
N ASN A 131 5.99 -20.17 12.51
CA ASN A 131 6.21 -21.12 11.41
C ASN A 131 5.94 -20.51 10.03
N GLU A 132 5.68 -19.19 9.92
CA GLU A 132 5.43 -18.58 8.61
C GLU A 132 6.65 -18.81 7.73
N PRO A 133 6.49 -19.52 6.58
CA PRO A 133 7.62 -19.81 5.73
C PRO A 133 8.17 -18.47 5.24
N MET A 134 9.36 -18.12 5.75
CA MET A 134 10.28 -17.17 5.15
C MET A 134 10.28 -17.43 3.64
N LEU A 135 9.53 -16.61 2.88
CA LEU A 135 9.25 -16.83 1.46
C LEU A 135 10.59 -17.06 0.75
N ARG A 136 10.85 -18.33 0.38
CA ARG A 136 12.05 -18.87 -0.28
C ARG A 136 13.25 -17.93 -0.29
N GLY A 137 14.13 -18.05 0.71
CA GLY A 137 15.50 -17.55 0.65
C GLY A 137 15.91 -16.47 1.63
N THR A 138 15.19 -16.28 2.74
CA THR A 138 15.63 -15.39 3.83
C THR A 138 16.08 -16.19 5.04
N VAL A 139 17.28 -15.89 5.54
CA VAL A 139 17.83 -16.35 6.83
C VAL A 139 17.07 -15.62 7.94
N PRO A 140 16.70 -16.27 9.06
CA PRO A 140 16.11 -15.60 10.22
C PRO A 140 16.98 -14.41 10.65
N PRO A 141 16.39 -13.27 11.07
CA PRO A 141 17.14 -12.32 11.86
C PRO A 141 17.66 -13.08 13.07
N GLN A 142 18.98 -13.24 13.17
CA GLN A 142 19.57 -13.86 14.35
C GLN A 142 19.13 -13.03 15.57
N PRO A 143 18.68 -13.67 16.66
CA PRO A 143 18.49 -12.93 17.90
C PRO A 143 19.80 -12.23 18.22
N ALA A 144 19.72 -10.95 18.58
CA ALA A 144 20.87 -10.20 19.04
C ALA A 144 21.48 -10.98 20.22
N ILE A 145 22.59 -11.68 19.97
CA ILE A 145 23.37 -12.30 21.02
C ILE A 145 23.85 -11.13 21.89
N ALA A 146 23.26 -11.00 23.07
CA ALA A 146 23.82 -10.16 24.11
C ALA A 146 25.23 -10.69 24.35
N VAL A 147 26.24 -9.91 23.94
CA VAL A 147 27.62 -10.17 24.31
C VAL A 147 27.69 -9.93 25.80
N VAL A 148 27.51 -11.00 26.58
CA VAL A 148 27.80 -11.01 28.00
C VAL A 148 29.32 -10.95 28.08
N GLY A 149 29.85 -9.76 28.34
CA GLY A 149 31.25 -9.57 28.69
C GLY A 149 31.54 -10.33 29.97
N ALA A 150 32.11 -11.53 29.83
CA ALA A 150 32.74 -12.23 30.94
C ALA A 150 34.02 -11.45 31.30
N ALA A 151 33.94 -10.65 32.36
CA ALA A 151 35.13 -10.15 33.04
C ALA A 151 35.69 -11.30 33.88
N THR A 152 36.69 -12.00 33.34
CA THR A 152 37.57 -12.87 34.11
C THR A 152 38.75 -12.06 34.65
N THR A 153 38.93 -12.21 35.98
CA THR A 153 40.11 -11.96 36.84
C THR A 153 40.66 -10.56 36.96
#